data_AF-A0A4W5N9L4-F1
#
_entry.id   AF-A0A4W5N9L4-F1
#
_cell.length_a   1.000
_cell.length_b   1.000
_cell.length_c   1.000
_cell.angle_alpha   90.00
_cell.angle_beta   90.00
_cell.angle_gamma   90.00
#
_symmetry.space_group_name_H-M   'P 1'
#
loop_
_entity.id
_entity.type
_entity.pdbx_description
1 polymer ?
#
loop_
_entity_poly.entity_id
_entity_poly.type
_entity_poly.pdbx_seq_one_letter_code
_entity_poly.pdbx_strand_id
1 'polypeptide(L)'
;MALSSDDCGDGSDELCPSTCAPGQYRCASGPCVDLALRCDGHPDCADQSDEEFCGPATPVPLCPPGEFQCASGRCLPASHVCDGRLDCGFADGSDEQGGWD
;
A
#
# COMPACT_ATOMS: atom_id res chain seq x y z
N MET A 1 23.40 -38.32 6.75
CA MET A 1 22.41 -37.62 7.59
C MET A 1 23.16 -36.60 8.42
N ALA A 2 23.04 -35.32 8.09
CA ALA A 2 23.39 -34.17 8.95
C ALA A 2 23.11 -32.90 8.15
N LEU A 3 22.01 -32.21 8.45
CA LEU A 3 21.82 -30.80 8.12
C LEU A 3 21.32 -30.14 9.41
N SER A 4 22.22 -30.02 10.38
CA SER A 4 21.99 -29.28 11.62
C SER A 4 22.98 -28.13 11.62
N SER A 5 22.66 -27.07 10.87
CA SER A 5 23.34 -25.78 11.00
C SER A 5 22.53 -24.97 11.99
N ASP A 6 23.00 -24.96 13.23
CA ASP A 6 22.54 -24.05 14.28
C ASP A 6 22.88 -22.62 13.86
N ASP A 7 21.89 -21.92 13.30
CA ASP A 7 22.03 -20.53 12.81
C ASP A 7 21.25 -19.53 13.69
N CYS A 8 20.51 -19.99 14.70
CA CYS A 8 19.69 -19.13 15.57
C CYS A 8 20.11 -19.04 17.04
N GLY A 9 21.11 -19.81 17.50
CA GLY A 9 21.71 -19.61 18.83
C GLY A 9 20.80 -19.86 20.04
N ASP A 10 19.58 -20.35 19.85
CA ASP A 10 18.64 -20.71 20.92
C ASP A 10 18.35 -22.23 21.01
N GLY A 11 18.95 -23.05 20.14
CA GLY A 11 18.91 -24.51 20.25
C GLY A 11 17.57 -25.16 19.89
N SER A 12 16.71 -24.47 19.15
CA SER A 12 15.44 -25.01 18.65
C SER A 12 15.62 -25.67 17.28
N ASP A 13 15.34 -26.97 17.20
CA ASP A 13 15.57 -27.87 16.06
C ASP A 13 14.39 -28.01 15.08
N GLU A 14 13.40 -27.10 15.11
CA GLU A 14 12.21 -27.18 14.26
C GLU A 14 11.83 -25.81 13.64
N LEU A 15 11.88 -25.74 12.30
CA LEU A 15 11.29 -24.71 11.43
C LEU A 15 11.71 -23.26 11.74
N CYS A 16 12.81 -22.82 11.14
CA CYS A 16 13.11 -21.40 10.98
C CYS A 16 12.32 -20.88 9.75
N PRO A 17 11.16 -20.19 9.90
CA PRO A 17 10.59 -19.49 8.78
C PRO A 17 11.57 -18.36 8.45
N SER A 18 12.26 -18.48 7.32
CA SER A 18 13.14 -17.46 6.73
C SER A 18 12.36 -16.21 6.28
N THR A 19 11.20 -15.98 6.89
CA THR A 19 10.11 -15.11 6.49
C THR A 19 9.49 -14.60 7.78
N CYS A 20 9.34 -13.28 7.88
CA CYS A 20 8.62 -12.65 8.98
C CYS A 20 7.26 -13.32 9.21
N ALA A 21 6.68 -13.14 10.41
CA ALA A 21 5.35 -13.69 10.68
C ALA A 21 4.34 -13.21 9.61
N PRO A 22 3.29 -13.99 9.32
CA PRO A 22 2.23 -13.53 8.42
C PRO A 22 1.67 -12.19 8.93
N GLY A 23 1.67 -11.18 8.06
CA GLY A 23 1.28 -9.81 8.41
C GLY A 23 2.44 -8.88 8.78
N GLN A 24 3.70 -9.33 8.62
CA GLN A 24 4.89 -8.51 8.80
C GLN A 24 5.64 -8.28 7.48
N TYR A 25 6.25 -7.10 7.36
CA TYR A 25 7.16 -6.73 6.27
C TYR A 25 8.62 -6.88 6.74
N ARG A 26 9.47 -7.46 5.88
CA ARG A 26 10.90 -7.59 6.14
C ARG A 26 11.64 -6.36 5.60
N CYS A 27 12.22 -5.57 6.50
CA CYS A 27 13.15 -4.51 6.13
C CYS A 27 14.34 -5.08 5.34
N ALA A 28 14.90 -4.29 4.42
CA ALA A 28 16.12 -4.71 3.71
C ALA A 28 17.33 -4.83 4.67
N SER A 29 17.32 -4.11 5.80
CA SER A 29 18.29 -4.32 6.89
C SER A 29 18.16 -5.68 7.62
N GLY A 30 17.07 -6.42 7.38
CA GLY A 30 16.81 -7.73 8.00
C GLY A 30 15.70 -7.81 9.07
N PRO A 31 15.42 -6.80 9.92
CA PRO A 31 14.35 -6.88 10.91
C PRO A 31 12.97 -6.87 10.26
N CYS A 32 11.98 -7.31 11.02
CA CYS A 32 10.58 -7.36 10.60
C CYS A 32 9.79 -6.25 11.31
N VAL A 33 8.96 -5.54 10.55
CA VAL A 33 7.98 -4.56 11.04
C VAL A 33 6.57 -5.04 10.68
N ASP A 34 5.55 -4.47 11.30
CA ASP A 34 4.17 -4.76 10.92
C ASP A 34 3.90 -4.29 9.48
N LEU A 35 3.17 -5.09 8.69
CA LEU A 35 2.83 -4.71 7.31
C LEU A 35 2.00 -3.42 7.25
N ALA A 36 1.30 -3.08 8.34
CA ALA A 36 0.57 -1.82 8.49
C ALA A 36 1.49 -0.57 8.60
N LEU A 37 2.76 -0.77 8.96
CA LEU A 37 3.78 0.29 9.06
C LEU A 37 4.50 0.51 7.73
N ARG A 38 4.29 -0.36 6.75
CA ARG A 38 4.87 -0.15 5.42
C ARG A 38 4.14 0.99 4.72
N CYS A 39 4.87 2.04 4.35
CA CYS A 39 4.35 3.21 3.64
C CYS A 39 3.37 4.03 4.47
N ASP A 40 3.59 4.11 5.79
CA ASP A 40 2.73 4.84 6.72
C ASP A 40 3.18 6.31 6.93
N GLY A 41 4.30 6.70 6.31
CA GLY A 41 4.91 8.02 6.43
C GLY A 41 5.95 8.13 7.56
N HIS A 42 6.24 7.03 8.26
CA HIS A 42 7.23 6.95 9.33
C HIS A 42 8.30 5.89 9.01
N PRO A 43 9.60 6.20 9.18
CA PRO A 43 10.64 5.18 9.05
C PRO A 43 10.67 4.27 10.28
N ASP A 44 10.01 3.12 10.20
CA ASP A 44 10.07 2.05 11.20
C ASP A 44 11.22 1.07 10.94
N CYS A 45 11.67 0.93 9.69
CA CYS A 45 12.92 0.24 9.39
C CYS A 45 14.13 1.12 9.69
N ALA A 46 15.21 0.52 10.23
CA ALA A 46 16.48 1.22 10.47
C ALA A 46 17.12 1.78 9.18
N ASP A 47 16.82 1.16 8.04
CA ASP A 47 17.22 1.57 6.70
C ASP A 47 16.08 2.25 5.90
N GLN A 48 14.93 2.52 6.53
CA GLN A 48 13.79 3.22 5.95
C GLN A 48 13.15 2.50 4.74
N SER A 49 13.49 1.23 4.50
CA SER A 49 13.01 0.45 3.35
C SER A 49 11.53 0.07 3.40
N ASP A 50 10.87 0.30 4.54
CA ASP A 50 9.42 0.30 4.68
C ASP A 50 8.75 1.50 4.01
N GLU A 51 9.45 2.63 3.91
CA GLU A 51 8.99 3.87 3.29
C GLU A 51 9.48 4.03 1.84
N GLU A 52 10.26 3.07 1.34
CA GLU A 52 10.74 3.05 -0.04
C GLU A 52 9.80 2.26 -0.97
N PHE A 53 9.74 2.68 -2.24
CA PHE A 53 8.96 2.01 -3.30
C PHE A 53 7.48 1.79 -2.95
N CYS A 54 6.87 2.76 -2.26
CA CYS A 54 5.45 2.78 -1.88
C CYS A 54 4.46 2.96 -3.03
N GLY A 55 4.90 2.71 -4.28
CA GLY A 55 4.17 3.12 -5.48
C GLY A 55 4.06 4.65 -5.56
N PRO A 56 3.28 5.21 -6.51
CA PRO A 56 2.76 6.56 -6.28
C PRO A 56 2.03 6.47 -4.94
N ALA A 57 2.61 7.11 -3.90
CA ALA A 57 2.11 7.12 -2.53
C ALA A 57 0.61 7.01 -2.63
N THR A 58 0.03 5.83 -2.31
CA THR A 58 -1.40 5.61 -2.53
C THR A 58 -2.04 6.83 -1.93
N PRO A 59 -2.60 7.76 -2.74
CA PRO A 59 -3.16 8.94 -2.15
C PRO A 59 -4.19 8.32 -1.24
N VAL A 60 -4.02 8.51 0.08
CA VAL A 60 -5.06 8.22 1.05
C VAL A 60 -6.29 8.69 0.34
N PRO A 61 -7.22 7.78 -0.05
CA PRO A 61 -8.28 8.17 -0.94
C PRO A 61 -8.94 9.34 -0.21
N LEU A 62 -8.74 10.55 -0.72
CA LEU A 62 -9.19 11.76 -0.03
C LEU A 62 -10.71 11.69 0.09
N CYS A 63 -11.30 10.89 -0.79
CA CYS A 63 -12.66 10.48 -0.82
C CYS A 63 -12.86 9.14 -0.09
N PRO A 64 -13.94 9.01 0.70
CA PRO A 64 -14.37 7.76 1.30
C PRO A 64 -14.42 6.59 0.30
N PRO A 65 -14.29 5.34 0.78
CA PRO A 65 -14.42 4.16 -0.08
C PRO A 65 -15.79 4.16 -0.77
N GLY A 66 -15.77 4.02 -2.11
CA GLY A 66 -16.97 4.07 -2.95
C GLY A 66 -17.22 5.42 -3.63
N GLU A 67 -16.37 6.42 -3.40
CA GLU A 67 -16.40 7.70 -4.10
C GLU A 67 -15.27 7.84 -5.11
N PHE A 68 -15.54 8.56 -6.20
CA PHE A 68 -14.58 8.94 -7.23
C PHE A 68 -13.97 10.30 -6.89
N GLN A 69 -12.65 10.40 -7.05
CA GLN A 69 -11.93 11.65 -6.85
C GLN A 69 -11.68 12.34 -8.19
N CYS A 70 -12.30 13.50 -8.36
CA CYS A 70 -12.02 14.44 -9.43
C CYS A 70 -10.53 14.86 -9.40
N ALA A 71 -9.94 15.22 -10.55
CA ALA A 71 -8.55 15.69 -10.59
C ALA A 71 -8.36 17.02 -9.82
N SER A 72 -9.42 17.80 -9.67
CA SER A 72 -9.52 18.96 -8.77
C SER A 72 -9.47 18.61 -7.28
N GLY A 73 -9.59 17.33 -6.91
CA GLY A 73 -9.61 16.82 -5.55
C GLY A 73 -11.00 16.67 -4.92
N ARG A 74 -12.08 17.02 -5.64
CA ARG A 74 -13.46 16.85 -5.17
C ARG A 74 -13.92 15.39 -5.23
N CYS A 75 -14.77 15.00 -4.29
CA CYS A 75 -15.34 13.66 -4.22
C CYS A 75 -16.75 13.60 -4.81
N LEU A 76 -17.01 12.55 -5.58
CA LEU A 76 -18.30 12.25 -6.20
C LEU A 76 -18.74 10.83 -5.87
N PRO A 77 -20.04 10.56 -5.72
CA PRO A 77 -20.53 9.19 -5.67
C PRO A 77 -20.26 8.49 -7.00
N ALA A 78 -20.04 7.17 -6.98
CA ALA A 78 -19.81 6.38 -8.19
C ALA A 78 -20.94 6.51 -9.24
N SER A 79 -22.14 6.90 -8.85
CA SER A 79 -23.28 7.15 -9.76
C SER A 79 -23.14 8.40 -10.63
N HIS A 80 -22.18 9.28 -10.32
CA HIS A 80 -21.90 10.51 -11.08
C HIS A 80 -20.62 10.37 -11.91
N VAL A 81 -20.16 9.14 -12.14
CA VAL A 81 -19.01 8.85 -13.00
C VAL A 81 -19.56 8.30 -14.31
N CYS A 82 -19.21 8.93 -15.42
CA CYS A 82 -19.70 8.61 -16.77
C CYS A 82 -21.23 8.60 -16.86
N ASP A 83 -21.90 9.52 -16.17
CA ASP A 83 -23.36 9.64 -16.16
C ASP A 83 -23.90 10.64 -17.21
N GLY A 84 -22.99 11.22 -17.99
CA GLY A 84 -23.29 12.18 -19.06
C GLY A 84 -23.36 13.63 -18.57
N ARG A 85 -22.92 13.91 -17.34
CA ARG A 85 -22.91 15.25 -16.75
C ARG A 85 -21.52 15.56 -16.21
N LEU A 86 -21.05 16.79 -16.41
CA LEU A 86 -19.76 17.23 -15.85
C LEU A 86 -19.90 17.55 -14.36
N ASP A 87 -20.02 16.51 -13.55
CA ASP A 87 -20.13 16.59 -12.11
C ASP A 87 -18.82 17.06 -11.47
N CYS A 88 -17.62 16.77 -12.01
CA CYS A 88 -16.36 17.37 -11.50
C CYS A 88 -16.22 18.86 -11.82
N GLY A 89 -17.12 19.42 -12.65
CA GLY A 89 -17.11 20.81 -13.09
C GLY A 89 -16.43 21.00 -14.44
N PHE A 90 -16.78 22.10 -15.12
CA PHE A 90 -16.44 22.33 -16.54
C PHE A 90 -14.93 22.36 -16.85
N ALA A 91 -14.09 22.76 -15.89
CA ALA A 91 -12.64 22.83 -16.07
C ALA A 91 -11.93 21.50 -15.81
N ASP A 92 -12.59 20.55 -15.13
CA ASP A 92 -12.02 19.28 -14.72
C ASP A 92 -12.61 18.14 -15.53
N GLY A 93 -13.93 17.93 -15.45
CA GLY A 93 -14.66 16.92 -16.22
C GLY A 93 -14.12 15.49 -16.13
N SER A 94 -13.29 15.17 -15.13
CA SER A 94 -12.57 13.90 -14.99
C SER A 94 -13.49 12.71 -14.75
N ASP A 95 -14.71 12.98 -14.33
CA ASP A 95 -15.81 12.03 -14.25
C ASP A 95 -16.38 11.62 -15.61
N GLU A 96 -16.18 12.39 -16.69
CA GLU A 96 -16.76 12.13 -18.03
C GLU A 96 -15.71 11.89 -19.13
N GLN A 97 -14.42 12.03 -18.81
CA GLN A 97 -13.32 11.87 -19.75
C GLN A 97 -12.90 10.40 -19.84
N GLY A 98 -13.39 9.67 -20.85
CA GLY A 98 -12.97 8.30 -21.17
C GLY A 98 -14.08 7.26 -21.40
N GLY A 99 -15.35 7.67 -21.44
CA GLY A 99 -16.51 6.77 -21.54
C GLY A 99 -17.01 6.45 -22.96
N TRP A 100 -16.22 6.69 -24.01
CA TRP A 100 -16.66 6.47 -25.40
C TRP A 100 -15.55 5.83 -26.22
N ASP A 101 -15.52 4.50 -26.19
CA ASP A 101 -15.10 3.67 -27.32
C ASP A 101 -16.33 2.91 -27.84
#